data_AF-A0A0G2FU96-F1
#
_entry.id   AF-A0A0G2FU96-F1
#
_cell.length_a   1.000
_cell.length_b   1.000
_cell.length_c   1.000
_cell.angle_alpha   90.00
_cell.angle_beta   90.00
_cell.angle_gamma   90.00
#
_symmetry.space_group_name_H-M   'P 1'
#
loop_
_entity.id
_entity.type
_entity.pdbx_description
1 polymer ?
#
loop_
_entity_poly.entity_id
_entity_poly.type
_entity_poly.pdbx_seq_one_letter_code
_entity_poly.pdbx_strand_id
1 'polypeptide(L)'
;MDIFSESIGNVTISFEHLWEWTGRVGSFAKPGYLPTNLSDFVIPLLNIKKEGELQREIKDIIDELDIMIYISTQQRDVMKKFKKEVTHILDPLGMWKDKLTTTPIAGTQGDGAKDADTKKRHDDYFWFVNTAEELLSDVDDQIGELEGLKKSAESTSTSLDHLLNLKQQQASVFQTWQSTKQAEETMRQGRAIIIFTVMTIIFLPLGFIASIFGMNNKQISGDEMPMTLRSQFRYMFSISTGIICFALVIAFSDYVRTVIWLLYKYLITVTVIKSGLYDRVYLSLDWKSRDLVRKVEDRVTKMKAEVKAARQKRVKAHSRHLDPAGEGSPGGDDTRDGGSGSGAAARLNSTATGAGDG
;
A
#
# COMPACT_ATOMS: atom_id res chain seq x y z
N MET A 1 -30.83 -11.46 -6.59
CA MET A 1 -30.65 -10.18 -7.31
C MET A 1 -30.70 -9.00 -6.36
N ASP A 2 -31.74 -8.88 -5.54
CA ASP A 2 -31.93 -7.73 -4.65
C ASP A 2 -30.74 -7.45 -3.72
N ILE A 3 -30.10 -8.49 -3.17
CA ILE A 3 -28.95 -8.34 -2.27
C ILE A 3 -27.74 -7.68 -2.97
N PHE A 4 -27.48 -8.00 -4.24
CA PHE A 4 -26.37 -7.39 -4.99
C PHE A 4 -26.70 -5.97 -5.42
N SER A 5 -27.94 -5.73 -5.85
CA SER A 5 -28.44 -4.39 -6.16
C SER A 5 -28.40 -3.48 -4.93
N GLU A 6 -28.81 -3.98 -3.77
CA GLU A 6 -28.76 -3.28 -2.48
C GLU A 6 -27.32 -3.03 -2.03
N SER A 7 -26.42 -4.00 -2.18
CA SER A 7 -25.00 -3.85 -1.83
C SER A 7 -24.31 -2.82 -2.73
N ILE A 8 -24.53 -2.87 -4.05
CA ILE A 8 -24.03 -1.87 -5.00
C ILE A 8 -24.64 -0.50 -4.70
N GLY A 9 -25.93 -0.44 -4.38
CA GLY A 9 -26.62 0.77 -3.97
C GLY A 9 -26.03 1.39 -2.71
N ASN A 10 -25.76 0.58 -1.69
CA ASN A 10 -25.15 1.02 -0.43
C ASN A 10 -23.72 1.52 -0.62
N VAL A 11 -22.93 0.85 -1.48
CA VAL A 11 -21.60 1.31 -1.89
C VAL A 11 -21.67 2.65 -2.62
N THR A 12 -22.65 2.80 -3.51
CA THR A 12 -22.87 4.04 -4.28
C THR A 12 -23.32 5.20 -3.39
N ILE A 13 -24.21 4.95 -2.43
CA ILE A 13 -24.67 5.94 -1.44
C ILE A 13 -23.52 6.38 -0.53
N SER A 14 -22.74 5.41 -0.05
CA SER A 14 -21.56 5.69 0.78
C SER A 14 -20.51 6.50 0.00
N PHE A 15 -20.38 6.23 -1.30
CA PHE A 15 -19.52 6.99 -2.21
C PHE A 15 -20.01 8.43 -2.42
N GLU A 16 -21.29 8.66 -2.68
CA GLU A 16 -21.87 10.00 -2.82
C GLU A 16 -21.65 10.86 -1.57
N HIS A 17 -21.87 10.28 -0.39
CA HIS A 17 -21.58 10.96 0.88
C HIS A 17 -20.11 11.35 1.03
N LEU A 18 -19.20 10.50 0.55
CA LEU A 18 -17.76 10.72 0.60
C LEU A 18 -17.33 11.80 -0.40
N TRP A 19 -17.95 11.84 -1.58
CA TRP A 19 -17.74 12.90 -2.57
C TRP A 19 -18.26 14.26 -2.09
N GLU A 20 -19.47 14.32 -1.53
CA GLU A 20 -20.05 15.54 -0.96
C GLU A 20 -19.21 16.07 0.21
N TRP A 21 -18.73 15.18 1.08
CA TRP A 21 -17.80 15.55 2.14
C TRP A 21 -16.48 16.09 1.58
N THR A 22 -15.90 15.44 0.57
CA THR A 22 -14.66 15.89 -0.10
C THR A 22 -14.83 17.27 -0.76
N GLY A 23 -15.98 17.52 -1.40
CA GLY A 23 -16.31 18.81 -2.00
C GLY A 23 -16.46 19.93 -0.97
N ARG A 24 -17.15 19.64 0.14
CA ARG A 24 -17.27 20.58 1.27
C ARG A 24 -15.91 20.90 1.87
N VAL A 25 -15.10 19.88 2.10
CA VAL A 25 -13.71 19.99 2.55
C VAL A 25 -12.93 20.90 1.59
N GLY A 26 -12.87 20.58 0.30
CA GLY A 26 -12.20 21.43 -0.71
C GLY A 26 -12.66 22.91 -0.72
N SER A 27 -13.93 23.18 -0.41
CA SER A 27 -14.45 24.56 -0.33
C SER A 27 -13.91 25.39 0.84
N PHE A 28 -13.49 24.75 1.94
CA PHE A 28 -12.84 25.39 3.08
C PHE A 28 -11.35 25.64 2.84
N ALA A 29 -10.75 25.04 1.81
CA ALA A 29 -9.35 25.23 1.43
C ALA A 29 -9.14 26.42 0.45
N LYS A 30 -10.07 27.37 0.36
CA LYS A 30 -9.94 28.56 -0.48
C LYS A 30 -8.79 29.48 0.02
N PRO A 31 -8.00 30.08 -0.89
CA PRO A 31 -6.86 30.89 -0.52
C PRO A 31 -7.34 32.19 0.13
N GLY A 32 -7.12 32.33 1.44
CA GLY A 32 -7.45 33.54 2.19
C GLY A 32 -7.70 33.30 3.69
N TYR A 33 -8.15 32.10 4.06
CA TYR A 33 -8.38 31.72 5.45
C TYR A 33 -7.93 30.26 5.65
N LEU A 34 -6.64 30.06 5.93
CA LEU A 34 -6.16 28.78 6.45
C LEU A 34 -6.33 28.83 7.97
N PRO A 35 -7.31 28.11 8.56
CA PRO A 35 -7.37 27.98 10.01
C PRO A 35 -6.08 27.29 10.50
N THR A 36 -5.62 27.68 11.68
CA THR A 36 -4.42 27.14 12.36
C THR A 36 -4.45 25.62 12.56
N ASN A 37 -5.60 24.97 12.39
CA ASN A 37 -5.79 23.52 12.44
C ASN A 37 -5.95 22.90 11.04
N LEU A 38 -4.92 23.05 10.21
CA LEU A 38 -4.80 22.35 8.93
C LEU A 38 -4.74 20.82 9.13
N SER A 39 -4.27 20.38 10.30
CA SER A 39 -4.20 18.99 10.75
C SER A 39 -5.56 18.30 10.73
N ASP A 40 -6.62 18.96 11.20
CA ASP A 40 -7.97 18.37 11.30
C ASP A 40 -8.60 18.09 9.94
N PHE A 41 -8.11 18.77 8.90
CA PHE A 41 -8.58 18.64 7.53
C PHE A 41 -7.78 17.60 6.74
N VAL A 42 -6.47 17.55 6.99
CA VAL A 42 -5.52 16.66 6.31
C VAL A 42 -5.65 15.23 6.83
N ILE A 43 -5.92 15.04 8.12
CA ILE A 43 -6.09 13.71 8.74
C ILE A 43 -7.20 12.89 8.08
N PRO A 44 -8.42 13.41 7.85
CA PRO A 44 -9.46 12.64 7.20
C PRO A 44 -9.30 12.56 5.66
N LEU A 45 -8.54 13.46 5.01
CA LEU A 45 -8.13 13.30 3.60
C LEU A 45 -7.06 12.21 3.41
N LEU A 46 -6.21 11.99 4.41
CA LEU A 46 -5.20 10.93 4.43
C LEU A 46 -5.76 9.56 4.83
N ASN A 47 -6.98 9.50 5.37
CA ASN A 47 -7.57 8.27 5.86
C ASN A 47 -8.13 7.42 4.71
N ILE A 48 -7.24 6.87 3.88
CA ILE A 48 -7.51 5.97 2.74
C ILE A 48 -8.16 4.65 3.17
N LYS A 49 -8.23 4.37 4.47
CA LYS A 49 -8.69 3.07 4.98
C LYS A 49 -10.14 2.77 4.58
N LYS A 50 -11.03 3.77 4.64
CA LYS A 50 -12.44 3.59 4.29
C LYS A 50 -12.64 3.38 2.79
N GLU A 51 -11.92 4.13 1.97
CA GLU A 51 -11.94 3.99 0.52
C GLU A 51 -11.35 2.65 0.08
N GLY A 52 -10.28 2.20 0.73
CA GLY A 52 -9.69 0.88 0.47
C GLY A 52 -10.59 -0.28 0.88
N GLU A 53 -11.35 -0.13 1.97
CA GLU A 53 -12.38 -1.10 2.38
C GLU A 53 -13.51 -1.16 1.34
N LEU A 54 -14.00 0.00 0.88
CA LEU A 54 -15.05 0.09 -0.13
C LEU A 54 -14.59 -0.44 -1.51
N GLN A 55 -13.32 -0.18 -1.88
CA GLN A 55 -12.70 -0.72 -3.10
C GLN A 55 -12.58 -2.24 -3.03
N ARG A 56 -12.26 -2.78 -1.85
CA ARG A 56 -12.20 -4.23 -1.64
C ARG A 56 -13.59 -4.84 -1.77
N GLU A 57 -14.60 -4.20 -1.18
CA GLU A 57 -15.99 -4.65 -1.21
C GLU A 57 -16.55 -4.67 -2.64
N ILE A 58 -16.39 -3.60 -3.42
CA ILE A 58 -16.88 -3.57 -4.80
C ILE A 58 -16.16 -4.59 -5.69
N LYS A 59 -14.88 -4.86 -5.43
CA LYS A 59 -14.11 -5.86 -6.17
C LYS A 59 -14.53 -7.28 -5.80
N ASP A 60 -14.76 -7.55 -4.52
CA ASP A 60 -15.30 -8.82 -4.04
C ASP A 60 -16.71 -9.06 -4.67
N ILE A 61 -17.55 -8.03 -4.78
CA ILE A 61 -18.87 -8.10 -5.46
C ILE A 61 -18.72 -8.46 -6.96
N ILE A 62 -17.74 -7.87 -7.66
CA ILE A 62 -17.49 -8.19 -9.08
C ILE A 62 -17.08 -9.66 -9.24
N ASP A 63 -16.18 -10.15 -8.38
CA ASP A 63 -15.75 -11.54 -8.39
C ASP A 63 -16.93 -12.50 -8.09
N GLU A 64 -17.82 -12.16 -7.15
CA GLU A 64 -19.03 -12.93 -6.85
C GLU A 64 -20.03 -12.95 -8.01
N LEU A 65 -20.21 -11.83 -8.70
CA LEU A 65 -21.05 -11.75 -9.89
C LEU A 65 -20.49 -12.60 -11.03
N ASP A 66 -19.18 -12.62 -11.24
CA ASP A 66 -18.54 -13.49 -12.24
C ASP A 66 -18.75 -14.98 -11.94
N ILE A 67 -18.65 -15.37 -10.67
CA ILE A 67 -18.96 -16.74 -10.24
C ILE A 67 -20.44 -17.06 -10.53
N MET A 68 -21.35 -16.13 -10.25
CA MET A 68 -22.79 -16.35 -10.47
C MET A 68 -23.13 -16.47 -11.96
N ILE A 69 -22.59 -15.59 -12.80
CA ILE A 69 -22.74 -15.66 -14.27
C ILE A 69 -22.23 -17.02 -14.78
N TYR A 70 -21.08 -17.49 -14.28
CA TYR A 70 -20.55 -18.79 -14.63
C TYR A 70 -21.50 -19.94 -14.24
N ILE A 71 -22.02 -19.93 -13.01
CA ILE A 71 -22.97 -20.95 -12.54
C ILE A 71 -24.25 -20.93 -13.36
N SER A 72 -24.86 -19.77 -13.60
CA SER A 72 -26.09 -19.64 -14.40
C SER A 72 -25.87 -20.11 -15.83
N THR A 73 -24.69 -19.83 -16.41
CA THR A 73 -24.30 -20.35 -17.73
C THR A 73 -24.22 -21.88 -17.74
N GLN A 74 -23.64 -22.49 -16.71
CA GLN A 74 -23.62 -23.94 -16.57
C GLN A 74 -25.01 -24.54 -16.40
N GLN A 75 -25.87 -23.90 -15.59
CA GLN A 75 -27.26 -24.32 -15.39
C GLN A 75 -28.04 -24.30 -16.71
N ARG A 76 -27.86 -23.25 -17.52
CA ARG A 76 -28.44 -23.18 -18.86
C ARG A 76 -27.98 -24.33 -19.75
N ASP A 77 -26.69 -24.64 -19.75
CA ASP A 77 -26.14 -25.71 -20.60
C ASP A 77 -26.64 -27.09 -20.17
N VAL A 78 -26.76 -27.34 -18.86
CA VAL A 78 -27.38 -28.56 -18.33
C VAL A 78 -28.86 -28.64 -18.71
N MET A 79 -29.60 -27.53 -18.59
CA MET A 79 -31.01 -27.48 -18.96
C MET A 79 -31.22 -27.71 -20.46
N LYS A 80 -30.35 -27.16 -21.32
CA LYS A 80 -30.36 -27.41 -22.78
C LYS A 80 -30.13 -28.89 -23.09
N LYS A 81 -29.18 -29.54 -22.40
CA LYS A 81 -28.95 -30.99 -22.55
C LYS A 81 -30.16 -31.79 -22.06
N PHE A 82 -30.71 -31.44 -20.91
CA PHE A 82 -31.90 -32.10 -20.35
C PHE A 82 -33.10 -31.98 -21.28
N LYS A 83 -33.40 -30.78 -21.81
CA LYS A 83 -34.43 -30.56 -22.85
C LYS A 83 -34.19 -31.52 -24.01
N LYS A 84 -32.98 -31.57 -24.57
CA LYS A 84 -32.65 -32.42 -25.71
C LYS A 84 -32.87 -33.93 -25.43
N GLU A 85 -32.40 -34.43 -24.30
CA GLU A 85 -32.53 -35.86 -23.95
C GLU A 85 -33.99 -36.24 -23.67
N VAL A 86 -34.73 -35.41 -22.95
CA VAL A 86 -36.13 -35.67 -22.64
C VAL A 86 -37.00 -35.55 -23.89
N THR A 87 -36.75 -34.57 -24.77
CA THR A 87 -37.39 -34.50 -26.10
C THR A 87 -37.18 -35.79 -26.90
N HIS A 88 -35.99 -36.39 -26.85
CA HIS A 88 -35.71 -37.66 -27.53
C HIS A 88 -36.43 -38.87 -26.90
N ILE A 89 -36.62 -38.88 -25.58
CA ILE A 89 -37.37 -39.94 -24.88
C ILE A 89 -38.87 -39.85 -25.13
N LEU A 90 -39.43 -38.62 -25.14
CA LEU A 90 -40.86 -38.40 -25.39
C LEU A 90 -41.23 -38.57 -26.87
N ASP A 91 -40.33 -38.25 -27.80
CA ASP A 91 -40.53 -38.43 -29.24
C ASP A 91 -39.37 -39.22 -29.90
N PRO A 92 -39.31 -40.54 -29.68
CA PRO A 92 -38.23 -41.38 -30.25
C PRO A 92 -38.32 -41.53 -31.78
N LEU A 93 -39.45 -41.17 -32.39
CA LEU A 93 -39.68 -41.27 -33.84
C LEU A 93 -39.64 -39.90 -34.55
N GLY A 94 -39.49 -38.80 -33.81
CA GLY A 94 -39.50 -37.43 -34.35
C GLY A 94 -40.84 -36.98 -34.94
N MET A 95 -41.94 -37.69 -34.65
CA MET A 95 -43.23 -37.46 -35.31
C MET A 95 -43.94 -36.17 -34.86
N TRP A 96 -43.57 -35.65 -33.69
CA TRP A 96 -44.26 -34.55 -33.02
C TRP A 96 -43.47 -33.25 -33.11
N LYS A 97 -42.16 -33.35 -33.33
CA LYS A 97 -41.27 -32.20 -33.59
C LYS A 97 -41.59 -31.46 -34.90
N ASP A 98 -41.94 -32.20 -35.96
CA ASP A 98 -42.21 -31.63 -37.29
C ASP A 98 -43.61 -31.01 -37.43
N LYS A 99 -44.57 -31.44 -36.60
CA LYS A 99 -45.94 -30.90 -36.56
C LYS A 99 -46.04 -29.50 -35.92
N LEU A 100 -44.99 -29.01 -35.24
CA LEU A 100 -44.95 -27.65 -34.69
C LEU A 100 -45.08 -26.57 -35.79
N THR A 101 -44.72 -26.92 -37.03
CA THR A 101 -44.67 -26.02 -38.19
C THR A 101 -45.81 -26.20 -39.20
N THR A 102 -46.72 -27.16 -39.03
CA THR A 102 -47.74 -27.44 -40.05
C THR A 102 -49.10 -27.78 -39.45
N THR A 103 -50.07 -26.93 -39.78
CA THR A 103 -51.51 -27.07 -39.52
C THR A 103 -52.00 -28.47 -39.93
N PRO A 104 -52.80 -29.19 -39.12
CA PRO A 104 -53.19 -30.55 -39.47
C PRO A 104 -54.33 -30.55 -40.50
N ILE A 105 -54.10 -31.19 -41.66
CA ILE A 105 -55.17 -31.63 -42.57
C ILE A 105 -55.80 -32.91 -42.00
N ALA A 106 -57.12 -32.95 -42.11
CA ALA A 106 -58.04 -33.87 -41.47
C ALA A 106 -57.93 -35.35 -41.89
N GLY A 107 -58.29 -36.21 -40.93
CA GLY A 107 -59.11 -37.41 -41.17
C GLY A 107 -58.35 -38.73 -41.25
N THR A 108 -58.53 -39.58 -40.23
CA THR A 108 -58.81 -41.02 -40.37
C THR A 108 -59.33 -41.54 -39.03
N GLN A 109 -60.47 -42.22 -39.10
CA GLN A 109 -61.24 -42.75 -37.97
C GLN A 109 -60.74 -44.16 -37.62
N GLY A 110 -60.25 -44.39 -36.40
CA GLY A 110 -59.86 -45.72 -35.93
C GLY A 110 -59.62 -45.80 -34.42
N ASP A 111 -60.24 -46.78 -33.76
CA ASP A 111 -59.92 -47.28 -32.40
C ASP A 111 -59.72 -46.22 -31.28
N GLY A 112 -60.83 -45.78 -30.68
CA GLY A 112 -60.88 -44.71 -29.66
C GLY A 112 -60.07 -44.93 -28.36
N ALA A 113 -59.50 -46.12 -28.14
CA ALA A 113 -58.60 -46.39 -27.01
C ALA A 113 -57.13 -46.08 -27.31
N LYS A 114 -56.67 -46.26 -28.56
CA LYS A 114 -55.27 -45.97 -28.98
C LYS A 114 -55.09 -44.50 -29.33
N ASP A 115 -56.13 -43.85 -29.85
CA ASP A 115 -56.13 -42.41 -30.12
C ASP A 115 -56.05 -41.58 -28.83
N ALA A 116 -56.65 -42.05 -27.73
CA ALA A 116 -56.62 -41.35 -26.45
C ALA A 116 -55.22 -41.34 -25.80
N ASP A 117 -54.51 -42.48 -25.82
CA ASP A 117 -53.13 -42.57 -25.31
C ASP A 117 -52.15 -41.72 -26.13
N THR A 118 -52.29 -41.77 -27.46
CA THR A 118 -51.46 -41.03 -28.41
C THR A 118 -51.65 -39.52 -28.26
N LYS A 119 -52.88 -39.06 -28.03
CA LYS A 119 -53.19 -37.65 -27.73
C LYS A 119 -52.63 -37.20 -26.39
N LYS A 120 -52.72 -38.02 -25.34
CA LYS A 120 -52.17 -37.68 -24.02
C LYS A 120 -50.64 -37.51 -24.07
N ARG A 121 -49.94 -38.41 -24.77
CA ARG A 121 -48.47 -38.32 -24.95
C ARG A 121 -48.05 -37.10 -25.76
N HIS A 122 -48.87 -36.69 -26.72
CA HIS A 122 -48.70 -35.42 -27.43
C HIS A 122 -48.80 -34.24 -26.47
N ASP A 123 -49.88 -34.16 -25.70
CA ASP A 123 -50.13 -33.07 -24.78
C ASP A 123 -48.99 -32.98 -23.73
N ASP A 124 -48.50 -34.13 -23.22
CA ASP A 124 -47.36 -34.21 -22.30
C ASP A 124 -46.04 -33.71 -22.94
N TYR A 125 -45.80 -34.02 -24.22
CA TYR A 125 -44.65 -33.51 -24.98
C TYR A 125 -44.71 -31.99 -25.15
N PHE A 126 -45.85 -31.45 -25.57
CA PHE A 126 -46.01 -30.01 -25.79
C PHE A 126 -45.91 -29.22 -24.49
N TRP A 127 -46.50 -29.75 -23.41
CA TRP A 127 -46.35 -29.19 -22.08
C TRP A 127 -44.88 -29.13 -21.67
N PHE A 128 -44.14 -30.24 -21.80
CA PHE A 128 -42.72 -30.29 -21.43
C PHE A 128 -41.86 -29.31 -22.25
N VAL A 129 -42.03 -29.27 -23.57
CA VAL A 129 -41.21 -28.42 -24.45
C VAL A 129 -41.43 -26.94 -24.14
N ASN A 130 -42.68 -26.51 -23.97
CA ASN A 130 -43.00 -25.13 -23.62
C ASN A 130 -42.45 -24.74 -22.25
N THR A 131 -42.63 -25.59 -21.23
CA THR A 131 -42.09 -25.34 -19.89
C THR A 131 -40.55 -25.31 -19.89
N ALA A 132 -39.89 -26.20 -20.64
CA ALA A 132 -38.44 -26.19 -20.75
C ALA A 132 -37.92 -24.95 -21.50
N GLU A 133 -38.69 -24.41 -22.43
CA GLU A 133 -38.37 -23.18 -23.16
C GLU A 133 -38.55 -21.93 -22.30
N GLU A 134 -39.64 -21.87 -21.51
CA GLU A 134 -39.87 -20.83 -20.51
C GLU A 134 -38.74 -20.81 -19.47
N LEU A 135 -38.39 -21.96 -18.88
CA LEU A 135 -37.28 -22.06 -17.92
C LEU A 135 -35.92 -21.68 -18.52
N LEU A 136 -35.69 -21.98 -19.81
CA LEU A 136 -34.46 -21.56 -20.49
C LEU A 136 -34.42 -20.06 -20.72
N SER A 137 -35.56 -19.45 -21.06
CA SER A 137 -35.71 -18.00 -21.20
C SER A 137 -35.43 -17.32 -19.86
N ASP A 138 -36.02 -17.81 -18.77
CA ASP A 138 -35.84 -17.25 -17.43
C ASP A 138 -34.35 -17.25 -17.00
N VAL A 139 -33.62 -18.32 -17.31
CA VAL A 139 -32.18 -18.41 -17.00
C VAL A 139 -31.36 -17.49 -17.90
N ASP A 140 -31.70 -17.35 -19.20
CA ASP A 140 -31.02 -16.41 -20.09
C ASP A 140 -31.28 -14.94 -19.67
N ASP A 141 -32.51 -14.62 -19.23
CA ASP A 141 -32.86 -13.30 -18.67
C ASP A 141 -32.07 -13.03 -17.37
N GLN A 142 -31.98 -14.02 -16.48
CA GLN A 142 -31.18 -13.92 -15.26
C GLN A 142 -29.70 -13.67 -15.56
N ILE A 143 -29.13 -14.32 -16.57
CA ILE A 143 -27.74 -14.08 -17.01
C ILE A 143 -27.60 -12.62 -17.48
N GLY A 144 -28.53 -12.13 -18.30
CA GLY A 144 -28.51 -10.76 -18.80
C GLY A 144 -28.57 -9.71 -17.68
N GLU A 145 -29.41 -9.94 -16.66
CA GLU A 145 -29.47 -9.07 -15.50
C GLU A 145 -28.16 -9.10 -14.68
N LEU A 146 -27.53 -10.28 -14.52
CA LEU A 146 -26.26 -10.41 -13.80
C LEU A 146 -25.12 -9.70 -14.52
N GLU A 147 -25.08 -9.78 -15.85
CA GLU A 147 -24.16 -9.02 -16.68
C GLU A 147 -24.36 -7.51 -16.53
N GLY A 148 -25.62 -7.06 -16.44
CA GLY A 148 -25.97 -5.67 -16.16
C GLY A 148 -25.49 -5.18 -14.79
N LEU A 149 -25.66 -6.00 -13.75
CA LEU A 149 -25.13 -5.71 -12.41
C LEU A 149 -23.61 -5.68 -12.39
N LYS A 150 -22.95 -6.63 -13.06
CA LYS A 150 -21.49 -6.65 -13.18
C LYS A 150 -20.96 -5.37 -13.81
N LYS A 151 -21.52 -4.96 -14.95
CA LYS A 151 -21.13 -3.72 -15.62
C LYS A 151 -21.31 -2.49 -14.74
N SER A 152 -22.39 -2.46 -13.94
CA SER A 152 -22.64 -1.39 -12.98
C SER A 152 -21.58 -1.37 -11.87
N ALA A 153 -21.24 -2.55 -11.32
CA ALA A 153 -20.20 -2.69 -10.30
C ALA A 153 -18.80 -2.30 -10.83
N GLU A 154 -18.45 -2.71 -12.06
CA GLU A 154 -17.20 -2.31 -12.73
C GLU A 154 -17.09 -0.79 -12.93
N SER A 155 -18.19 -0.15 -13.31
CA SER A 155 -18.25 1.32 -13.43
C SER A 155 -18.05 2.01 -12.08
N THR A 156 -18.67 1.49 -11.01
CA THR A 156 -18.50 1.99 -9.64
C THR A 156 -17.05 1.79 -9.16
N SER A 157 -16.45 0.63 -9.42
CA SER A 157 -15.03 0.37 -9.10
C SER A 157 -14.09 1.34 -9.82
N THR A 158 -14.32 1.59 -11.11
CA THR A 158 -13.50 2.52 -11.90
C THR A 158 -13.61 3.96 -11.37
N SER A 159 -14.81 4.36 -10.97
CA SER A 159 -15.07 5.67 -10.34
C SER A 159 -14.35 5.79 -9.00
N LEU A 160 -14.34 4.72 -8.19
CA LEU A 160 -13.60 4.65 -6.93
C LEU A 160 -12.08 4.77 -7.14
N ASP A 161 -11.54 4.06 -8.13
CA ASP A 161 -10.12 4.14 -8.49
C ASP A 161 -9.72 5.55 -8.93
N HIS A 162 -10.58 6.22 -9.72
CA HIS A 162 -10.34 7.61 -10.13
C HIS A 162 -10.32 8.56 -8.93
N LEU A 163 -11.27 8.42 -8.00
CA LEU A 163 -11.32 9.21 -6.76
C LEU A 163 -10.05 9.00 -5.92
N LEU A 164 -9.64 7.75 -5.73
CA LEU A 164 -8.48 7.40 -4.93
C LEU A 164 -7.20 8.00 -5.53
N ASN A 165 -7.06 7.96 -6.85
CA ASN A 165 -5.97 8.64 -7.56
C ASN A 165 -6.00 10.16 -7.36
N LEU A 166 -7.17 10.79 -7.46
CA LEU A 166 -7.32 12.23 -7.22
C LEU A 166 -6.93 12.61 -5.78
N LYS A 167 -7.35 11.82 -4.77
CA LYS A 167 -6.96 12.05 -3.38
C LYS A 167 -5.46 11.89 -3.15
N GLN A 168 -4.84 10.87 -3.72
CA GLN A 168 -3.39 10.69 -3.66
C GLN A 168 -2.65 11.87 -4.30
N GLN A 169 -3.14 12.35 -5.45
CA GLN A 169 -2.58 13.53 -6.10
C GLN A 169 -2.72 14.77 -5.21
N GLN A 170 -3.88 15.01 -4.59
CA GLN A 170 -4.08 16.11 -3.65
C GLN A 170 -3.15 16.02 -2.42
N ALA A 171 -2.96 14.82 -1.85
CA ALA A 171 -2.05 14.62 -0.72
C ALA A 171 -0.60 14.94 -1.10
N SER A 172 -0.15 14.56 -2.30
CA SER A 172 1.20 14.87 -2.78
C SER A 172 1.43 16.37 -3.01
N VAL A 173 0.42 17.06 -3.54
CA VAL A 173 0.44 18.52 -3.73
C VAL A 173 0.46 19.23 -2.38
N PHE A 174 -0.33 18.75 -1.42
CA PHE A 174 -0.35 19.27 -0.07
C PHE A 174 1.01 19.11 0.63
N GLN A 175 1.62 17.92 0.54
CA GLN A 175 2.95 17.66 1.09
C GLN A 175 4.01 18.59 0.49
N THR A 176 3.93 18.87 -0.82
CA THR A 176 4.82 19.79 -1.52
C THR A 176 4.62 21.23 -1.03
N TRP A 177 3.35 21.64 -0.84
CA TRP A 177 3.02 22.95 -0.29
C TRP A 177 3.54 23.12 1.14
N GLN A 178 3.37 22.11 1.99
CA GLN A 178 3.90 22.12 3.36
C GLN A 178 5.44 22.22 3.37
N SER A 179 6.11 21.46 2.51
CA SER A 179 7.57 21.52 2.34
C SER A 179 8.03 22.90 1.87
N THR A 180 7.26 23.52 0.97
CA THR A 180 7.52 24.89 0.48
C THR A 180 7.34 25.92 1.59
N LYS A 181 6.27 25.81 2.39
CA LYS A 181 6.06 26.66 3.56
C LYS A 181 7.16 26.51 4.60
N GLN A 182 7.58 25.28 4.88
CA GLN A 182 8.69 25.01 5.79
C GLN A 182 10.03 25.56 5.25
N ALA A 183 10.25 25.48 3.93
CA ALA A 183 11.41 26.10 3.29
C ALA A 183 11.38 27.64 3.42
N GLU A 184 10.21 28.27 3.26
CA GLU A 184 10.04 29.72 3.46
C GLU A 184 10.39 30.15 4.89
N GLU A 185 9.91 29.42 5.91
CA GLU A 185 10.25 29.69 7.31
C GLU A 185 11.76 29.46 7.58
N THR A 186 12.34 28.41 7.00
CA THR A 186 13.79 28.15 7.11
C THR A 186 14.62 29.25 6.46
N MET A 187 14.19 29.76 5.30
CA MET A 187 14.82 30.90 4.63
C MET A 187 14.72 32.16 5.49
N ARG A 188 13.57 32.40 6.12
CA ARG A 188 13.37 33.54 7.03
C ARG A 188 14.27 33.43 8.27
N GLN A 189 14.40 32.23 8.84
CA GLN A 189 15.33 31.97 9.93
C GLN A 189 16.79 32.18 9.52
N GLY A 190 17.18 31.72 8.33
CA GLY A 190 18.51 31.96 7.76
C GLY A 190 18.83 33.45 7.60
N ARG A 191 17.85 34.25 7.16
CA ARG A 191 17.99 35.71 7.05
C ARG A 191 18.19 36.39 8.40
N ALA A 192 17.54 35.93 9.46
CA ALA A 192 17.77 36.47 10.81
C ALA A 192 19.21 36.22 11.30
N ILE A 193 19.77 35.03 11.03
CA ILE A 193 21.17 34.70 11.33
C ILE A 193 22.11 35.66 10.58
N ILE A 194 21.86 35.90 9.28
CA ILE A 194 22.66 36.82 8.48
C ILE A 194 22.63 38.24 9.08
N ILE A 195 21.46 38.76 9.45
CA ILE A 195 21.33 40.10 10.04
C ILE A 195 22.11 40.19 11.36
N PHE A 196 22.00 39.19 12.23
CA PHE A 196 22.76 39.14 13.49
C PHE A 196 24.28 39.13 13.26
N THR A 197 24.75 38.36 12.27
CA THR A 197 26.18 38.30 11.93
C THR A 197 26.69 39.62 11.35
N VAL A 198 25.93 40.30 10.49
CA VAL A 198 26.30 41.62 9.95
C VAL A 198 26.39 42.66 11.07
N MET A 199 25.41 42.68 11.97
CA MET A 199 25.40 43.58 13.14
C MET A 199 26.63 43.37 14.02
N THR A 200 26.99 42.11 14.29
CA THR A 200 28.17 41.75 15.09
C THR A 200 29.47 42.16 14.42
N ILE A 201 29.59 41.93 13.10
CA ILE A 201 30.76 42.31 12.30
C ILE A 201 30.99 43.83 12.28
N ILE A 202 29.92 44.63 12.29
CA ILE A 202 30.01 46.10 12.35
C ILE A 202 30.35 46.58 13.76
N PHE A 203 29.74 45.98 14.79
CA PHE A 203 29.90 46.45 16.18
C PHE A 203 31.14 45.95 16.89
N LEU A 204 31.70 44.80 16.54
CA LEU A 204 32.95 44.32 17.14
C LEU A 204 34.12 45.30 16.94
N PRO A 205 34.39 45.80 15.71
CA PRO A 205 35.37 46.86 15.48
C PRO A 205 35.09 48.14 16.25
N LEU A 206 33.83 48.57 16.24
CA LEU A 206 33.41 49.83 16.87
C LEU A 206 33.53 49.77 18.39
N GLY A 207 33.15 48.64 19.00
CA GLY A 207 33.29 48.40 20.44
C GLY A 207 34.75 48.34 20.87
N PHE A 208 35.63 47.77 20.06
CA PHE A 208 37.06 47.79 20.30
C PHE A 208 37.63 49.22 20.29
N ILE A 209 37.24 50.04 19.31
CA ILE A 209 37.65 51.45 19.23
C ILE A 209 37.16 52.23 20.47
N ALA A 210 35.91 52.04 20.87
CA ALA A 210 35.35 52.66 22.09
C ALA A 210 36.09 52.21 23.36
N SER A 211 36.43 50.91 23.46
CA SER A 211 37.21 50.37 24.58
C SER A 211 38.61 50.96 24.66
N ILE A 212 39.28 51.21 23.53
CA ILE A 212 40.57 51.91 23.50
C ILE A 212 40.43 53.32 24.07
N PHE A 213 39.41 54.07 23.66
CA PHE A 213 39.19 55.43 24.15
C PHE A 213 38.76 55.47 25.62
N GLY A 214 38.13 54.40 26.13
CA GLY A 214 37.78 54.25 27.54
C GLY A 214 38.94 53.78 28.43
N MET A 215 40.05 53.29 27.86
CA MET A 215 41.19 52.82 28.63
C MET A 215 42.03 54.00 29.13
N ASN A 216 42.31 54.04 30.44
CA ASN A 216 43.09 55.09 31.07
C ASN A 216 44.52 55.09 30.50
N ASN A 217 44.93 56.23 29.95
CA ASN A 217 46.11 56.37 29.09
C ASN A 217 47.15 57.27 29.77
N LYS A 218 48.45 57.12 29.43
CA LYS A 218 49.59 57.77 30.10
C LYS A 218 49.48 59.31 30.25
N GLN A 219 48.67 59.98 29.43
CA GLN A 219 48.38 61.42 29.52
C GLN A 219 47.43 61.80 30.69
N ILE A 220 46.82 60.82 31.36
CA ILE A 220 45.87 61.01 32.47
C ILE A 220 46.42 60.44 33.80
N SER A 221 47.50 59.63 33.84
CA SER A 221 47.97 58.97 35.08
C SER A 221 49.48 58.96 35.37
N GLY A 222 50.28 59.82 34.74
CA GLY A 222 51.68 60.04 35.17
C GLY A 222 52.69 59.01 34.62
N ASP A 223 53.97 59.31 34.87
CA ASP A 223 55.10 59.07 33.95
C ASP A 223 55.68 57.64 33.86
N GLU A 224 55.06 56.61 34.43
CA GLU A 224 55.71 55.28 34.55
C GLU A 224 55.18 54.20 33.58
N MET A 225 55.06 54.51 32.28
CA MET A 225 54.78 53.49 31.24
C MET A 225 55.61 53.73 29.96
N PRO A 226 56.16 52.69 29.29
CA PRO A 226 57.23 52.84 28.30
C PRO A 226 56.81 53.25 26.86
N MET A 227 55.54 53.57 26.57
CA MET A 227 55.10 53.85 25.17
C MET A 227 54.14 55.05 25.03
N THR A 228 54.35 55.88 24.00
CA THR A 228 53.54 57.06 23.67
C THR A 228 52.19 56.67 23.04
N LEU A 229 51.12 57.43 23.33
CA LEU A 229 49.77 57.15 22.81
C LEU A 229 49.72 57.02 21.29
N ARG A 230 50.40 57.90 20.57
CA ARG A 230 50.42 57.88 19.10
C ARG A 230 50.98 56.58 18.52
N SER A 231 52.03 56.03 19.14
CA SER A 231 52.60 54.74 18.74
C SER A 231 51.68 53.57 19.07
N GLN A 232 51.05 53.59 20.25
CA GLN A 232 50.10 52.56 20.66
C GLN A 232 48.86 52.54 19.74
N PHE A 233 48.29 53.70 19.42
CA PHE A 233 47.19 53.82 18.45
C PHE A 233 47.59 53.33 17.06
N ARG A 234 48.80 53.64 16.57
CA ARG A 234 49.24 53.21 15.24
C ARG A 234 49.33 51.69 15.11
N TYR A 235 49.93 51.01 16.08
CA TYR A 235 50.07 49.56 16.07
C TYR A 235 48.73 48.85 16.32
N MET A 236 47.95 49.33 17.29
CA MET A 236 46.69 48.70 17.65
C MET A 236 45.64 48.86 16.55
N PHE A 237 45.57 50.04 15.91
CA PHE A 237 44.67 50.27 14.79
C PHE A 237 45.05 49.43 13.57
N SER A 238 46.33 49.36 13.17
CA SER A 238 46.72 48.60 11.98
C SER A 238 46.50 47.10 12.14
N ILE A 239 46.79 46.55 13.33
CA ILE A 239 46.60 45.12 13.62
C ILE A 239 45.10 44.79 13.65
N SER A 240 44.28 45.59 14.34
CA SER A 240 42.84 45.34 14.42
C SER A 240 42.14 45.49 13.09
N THR A 241 42.42 46.55 12.31
CA THR A 241 41.88 46.70 10.95
C THR A 241 42.26 45.50 10.07
N GLY A 242 43.50 45.01 10.17
CA GLY A 242 43.94 43.81 9.45
C GLY A 242 43.14 42.56 9.83
N ILE A 243 42.97 42.30 11.12
CA ILE A 243 42.20 41.15 11.62
C ILE A 243 40.73 41.22 11.20
N ILE A 244 40.13 42.42 11.24
CA ILE A 244 38.73 42.64 10.84
C ILE A 244 38.55 42.43 9.34
N CYS A 245 39.41 43.01 8.50
CA CYS A 245 39.38 42.78 7.06
C CYS A 245 39.57 41.29 6.72
N PHE A 246 40.48 40.61 7.41
CA PHE A 246 40.69 39.18 7.22
C PHE A 246 39.46 38.35 7.62
N ALA A 247 38.84 38.65 8.77
CA ALA A 247 37.63 37.99 9.23
C ALA A 247 36.44 38.21 8.27
N LEU A 248 36.31 39.42 7.72
CA LEU A 248 35.29 39.76 6.71
C LEU A 248 35.44 38.96 5.42
N VAL A 249 36.68 38.86 4.91
CA VAL A 249 36.98 38.07 3.71
C VAL A 249 36.65 36.60 3.93
N ILE A 250 36.98 36.04 5.10
CA ILE A 250 36.64 34.66 5.44
C ILE A 250 35.12 34.46 5.54
N ALA A 251 34.40 35.40 6.16
CA ALA A 251 32.97 35.28 6.40
C ALA A 251 32.12 35.38 5.12
N PHE A 252 32.50 36.25 4.18
CA PHE A 252 31.70 36.54 2.98
C PHE A 252 32.21 35.92 1.68
N SER A 253 33.40 35.32 1.66
CA SER A 253 33.91 34.68 0.46
C SER A 253 33.44 33.23 0.34
N ASP A 254 32.58 32.96 -0.64
CA ASP A 254 32.18 31.59 -1.02
C ASP A 254 33.38 30.72 -1.40
N TYR A 255 34.42 31.33 -1.97
CA TYR A 255 35.68 30.67 -2.27
C TYR A 255 36.40 30.22 -1.00
N VAL A 256 36.49 31.08 0.02
CA VAL A 256 37.12 30.74 1.29
C VAL A 256 36.36 29.63 2.02
N ARG A 257 35.02 29.68 2.03
CA ARG A 257 34.20 28.60 2.60
C ARG A 257 34.46 27.25 1.92
N THR A 258 34.64 27.26 0.60
CA THR A 258 34.95 26.06 -0.20
C THR A 258 36.36 25.54 0.08
N VAL A 259 37.35 26.43 0.16
CA VAL A 259 38.74 26.08 0.49
C VAL A 259 38.85 25.55 1.92
N ILE A 260 38.17 26.16 2.89
CA ILE A 260 38.12 25.67 4.28
C ILE A 260 37.49 24.28 4.34
N TRP A 261 36.39 24.05 3.60
CA TRP A 261 35.75 22.74 3.59
C TRP A 261 36.63 21.66 2.94
N LEU A 262 37.33 22.00 1.86
CA LEU A 262 38.34 21.14 1.23
C LEU A 262 39.51 20.84 2.17
N LEU A 263 40.03 21.87 2.87
CA LEU A 263 41.12 21.74 3.82
C LEU A 263 40.69 20.90 5.03
N TYR A 264 39.49 21.11 5.55
CA TYR A 264 38.91 20.32 6.64
C TYR A 264 38.80 18.85 6.24
N LYS A 265 38.26 18.55 5.05
CA LYS A 265 38.20 17.18 4.53
C LYS A 265 39.59 16.58 4.33
N TYR A 266 40.52 17.34 3.79
CA TYR A 266 41.90 16.91 3.60
C TYR A 266 42.58 16.60 4.94
N LEU A 267 42.48 17.50 5.92
CA LEU A 267 43.06 17.31 7.25
C LEU A 267 42.42 16.13 7.99
N ILE A 268 41.11 15.95 7.92
CA ILE A 268 40.45 14.76 8.46
C ILE A 268 40.97 13.50 7.77
N THR A 269 41.05 13.50 6.44
CA THR A 269 41.51 12.33 5.69
C THR A 269 42.95 11.99 6.05
N VAL A 270 43.84 12.98 6.10
CA VAL A 270 45.24 12.80 6.53
C VAL A 270 45.34 12.37 7.99
N THR A 271 44.55 12.95 8.89
CA THR A 271 44.55 12.59 10.31
C THR A 271 44.03 11.17 10.51
N VAL A 272 42.98 10.77 9.80
CA VAL A 272 42.41 9.42 9.85
C VAL A 272 43.37 8.38 9.27
N ILE A 273 44.10 8.72 8.20
CA ILE A 273 45.14 7.84 7.61
C ILE A 273 46.35 7.73 8.55
N LYS A 274 46.85 8.85 9.10
CA LYS A 274 48.07 8.88 9.93
C LYS A 274 47.85 8.35 11.35
N SER A 275 46.65 8.47 11.90
CA SER A 275 46.29 7.90 13.21
C SER A 275 46.03 6.39 13.15
N GLY A 276 46.11 5.75 11.98
CA GLY A 276 45.82 4.32 11.81
C GLY A 276 44.36 3.96 12.11
N LEU A 277 43.50 4.96 12.33
CA LEU A 277 42.08 4.76 12.63
C LEU A 277 41.32 4.26 11.40
N TYR A 278 41.83 4.51 10.19
CA TYR A 278 41.28 3.93 8.96
C TYR A 278 41.30 2.40 9.01
N ASP A 279 42.38 1.78 9.48
CA ASP A 279 42.50 0.32 9.53
C ASP A 279 41.64 -0.30 10.65
N ARG A 280 41.46 0.40 11.78
CA ARG A 280 40.64 -0.10 12.90
C ARG A 280 39.14 0.16 12.73
N VAL A 281 38.76 1.31 12.17
CA VAL A 281 37.34 1.72 12.03
C VAL A 281 36.79 1.36 10.65
N TYR A 282 37.53 1.59 9.56
CA TYR A 282 37.05 1.32 8.20
C TYR A 282 37.00 -0.19 7.89
N LEU A 283 37.94 -0.97 8.41
CA LEU A 283 37.91 -2.43 8.33
C LEU A 283 36.83 -3.05 9.24
N SER A 284 36.47 -2.40 10.36
CA SER A 284 35.28 -2.77 11.16
C SER A 284 33.95 -2.37 10.50
N LEU A 285 33.98 -1.40 9.58
CA LEU A 285 32.81 -0.96 8.82
C LEU A 285 32.56 -1.84 7.60
N ASP A 286 33.63 -2.37 6.98
CA ASP A 286 33.54 -3.34 5.88
C ASP A 286 32.99 -4.70 6.32
N TRP A 287 33.22 -5.09 7.60
CA TRP A 287 32.56 -6.23 8.22
C TRP A 287 31.04 -6.04 8.33
N LYS A 288 30.58 -4.81 8.58
CA LYS A 288 29.15 -4.51 8.71
C LYS A 288 28.42 -4.64 7.37
N SER A 289 29.05 -4.31 6.24
CA SER A 289 28.43 -4.45 4.92
C SER A 289 28.23 -5.92 4.51
N ARG A 290 29.26 -6.76 4.64
CA ARG A 290 29.15 -8.19 4.31
C ARG A 290 28.21 -8.96 5.23
N ASP A 291 28.22 -8.68 6.53
CA ASP A 291 27.26 -9.29 7.46
C ASP A 291 25.83 -8.78 7.23
N LEU A 292 25.63 -7.51 6.85
CA LEU A 292 24.30 -7.03 6.47
C LEU A 292 23.80 -7.70 5.20
N VAL A 293 24.64 -7.85 4.17
CA VAL A 293 24.27 -8.55 2.93
C VAL A 293 23.88 -9.99 3.22
N ARG A 294 24.69 -10.72 4.02
CA ARG A 294 24.39 -12.10 4.40
C ARG A 294 23.11 -12.22 5.24
N LYS A 295 22.89 -11.29 6.18
CA LYS A 295 21.67 -11.26 7.01
C LYS A 295 20.42 -10.91 6.19
N VAL A 296 20.58 -10.08 5.16
CA VAL A 296 19.51 -9.76 4.20
C VAL A 296 19.22 -10.97 3.31
N GLU A 297 20.24 -11.66 2.80
CA GLU A 297 20.07 -12.90 2.02
C GLU A 297 19.41 -14.01 2.84
N ASP A 298 19.81 -14.21 4.10
CA ASP A 298 19.19 -15.17 5.02
C ASP A 298 17.72 -14.79 5.32
N ARG A 299 17.43 -13.49 5.46
CA ARG A 299 16.04 -13.01 5.63
C ARG A 299 15.19 -13.21 4.38
N VAL A 300 15.75 -12.95 3.20
CA VAL A 300 15.08 -13.11 1.91
C VAL A 300 14.83 -14.59 1.62
N THR A 301 15.79 -15.46 1.88
CA THR A 301 15.63 -16.92 1.70
C THR A 301 14.61 -17.49 2.66
N LYS A 302 14.62 -17.07 3.94
CA LYS A 302 13.60 -17.44 4.93
C LYS A 302 12.21 -16.97 4.51
N MET A 303 12.05 -15.71 4.11
CA MET A 303 10.76 -15.20 3.60
C MET A 303 10.32 -15.95 2.34
N LYS A 304 11.23 -16.27 1.42
CA LYS A 304 10.91 -17.04 0.21
C LYS A 304 10.44 -18.46 0.55
N ALA A 305 11.02 -19.10 1.56
CA ALA A 305 10.59 -20.40 2.05
C ALA A 305 9.22 -20.32 2.74
N GLU A 306 8.99 -19.31 3.58
CA GLU A 306 7.71 -19.06 4.25
C GLU A 306 6.59 -18.79 3.24
N VAL A 307 6.83 -17.95 2.23
CA VAL A 307 5.87 -17.67 1.16
C VAL A 307 5.59 -18.93 0.33
N LYS A 308 6.60 -19.76 0.04
CA LYS A 308 6.39 -21.03 -0.68
C LYS A 308 5.57 -22.02 0.14
N ALA A 309 5.82 -22.13 1.44
CA ALA A 309 5.04 -22.96 2.36
C ALA A 309 3.60 -22.44 2.52
N ALA A 310 3.42 -21.12 2.62
CA ALA A 310 2.10 -20.48 2.68
C ALA A 310 1.32 -20.69 1.38
N ARG A 311 1.98 -20.55 0.21
CA ARG A 311 1.38 -20.84 -1.10
C ARG A 311 0.97 -22.30 -1.21
N GLN A 312 1.81 -23.25 -0.76
CA GLN A 312 1.45 -24.66 -0.75
C GLN A 312 0.29 -24.97 0.20
N LYS A 313 0.21 -24.32 1.38
CA LYS A 313 -0.95 -24.44 2.27
C LYS A 313 -2.23 -23.90 1.63
N ARG A 314 -2.15 -22.76 0.95
CA ARG A 314 -3.28 -22.18 0.20
C ARG A 314 -3.73 -23.09 -0.95
N VAL A 315 -2.79 -23.64 -1.71
CA VAL A 315 -3.11 -24.59 -2.79
C VAL A 315 -3.71 -25.88 -2.23
N LYS A 316 -3.16 -26.45 -1.15
CA LYS A 316 -3.73 -27.65 -0.50
C LYS A 316 -5.08 -27.39 0.19
N ALA A 317 -5.32 -26.17 0.69
CA ALA A 317 -6.61 -25.77 1.24
C ALA A 317 -7.64 -25.59 0.12
N HIS A 318 -7.22 -25.04 -1.02
CA HIS A 318 -8.06 -24.91 -2.21
C HIS A 318 -8.38 -26.28 -2.83
N SER A 319 -7.42 -27.21 -2.91
CA SER A 319 -7.67 -28.59 -3.35
C SER A 319 -8.55 -29.38 -2.37
N ARG A 320 -8.43 -29.15 -1.05
CA ARG A 320 -9.33 -29.78 -0.06
C ARG A 320 -10.77 -29.26 -0.09
N HIS A 321 -11.00 -28.08 -0.66
CA HIS A 321 -12.34 -27.54 -0.85
C HIS A 321 -13.00 -28.01 -2.16
N LEU A 322 -12.25 -28.67 -3.06
CA LEU A 322 -12.71 -29.15 -4.36
C LEU A 322 -13.11 -30.63 -4.39
N ASP A 323 -12.91 -31.38 -3.30
CA ASP A 323 -13.35 -32.78 -3.19
C ASP A 323 -14.40 -32.96 -2.08
N PRO A 324 -15.72 -32.88 -2.37
CA PRO A 324 -16.75 -33.43 -1.51
C PRO A 324 -17.44 -34.59 -2.23
N ALA A 325 -16.78 -35.75 -2.33
CA ALA A 325 -17.47 -37.01 -2.62
C ALA A 325 -16.56 -38.21 -2.29
N GLY A 326 -16.99 -39.07 -1.36
CA GLY A 326 -16.43 -40.42 -1.24
C GLY A 326 -16.30 -40.97 0.19
N GLU A 327 -17.45 -41.31 0.78
CA GLU A 327 -17.70 -42.50 1.62
C GLU A 327 -16.94 -42.76 2.93
N GLY A 328 -17.74 -43.09 3.96
CA GLY A 328 -17.57 -44.37 4.67
C GLY A 328 -17.09 -44.31 6.12
N SER A 329 -18.02 -44.10 7.04
CA SER A 329 -17.93 -44.74 8.37
C SER A 329 -18.41 -46.19 8.24
N PRO A 330 -17.80 -47.16 8.94
CA PRO A 330 -18.54 -47.71 10.07
C PRO A 330 -17.66 -47.97 11.30
N GLY A 331 -18.32 -48.07 12.45
CA GLY A 331 -17.72 -48.21 13.78
C GLY A 331 -17.19 -49.59 14.10
N GLY A 332 -16.80 -49.80 15.36
CA GLY A 332 -16.47 -51.13 15.87
C GLY A 332 -15.48 -51.10 17.01
N ASP A 333 -15.93 -51.58 18.14
CA ASP A 333 -15.34 -51.62 19.47
C ASP A 333 -14.16 -52.62 19.63
N ASP A 334 -13.55 -52.55 20.81
CA ASP A 334 -13.00 -53.66 21.61
C ASP A 334 -11.49 -54.07 21.56
N THR A 335 -10.86 -53.80 22.70
CA THR A 335 -10.00 -54.66 23.56
C THR A 335 -9.05 -55.71 22.96
N ARG A 336 -7.74 -55.59 23.30
CA ARG A 336 -6.97 -56.51 24.19
C ARG A 336 -5.44 -56.41 23.99
N ASP A 337 -4.78 -56.20 25.13
CA ASP A 337 -3.60 -56.91 25.66
C ASP A 337 -2.56 -57.58 24.74
N GLY A 338 -1.28 -57.35 25.08
CA GLY A 338 -0.26 -58.39 24.91
C GLY A 338 1.15 -57.94 24.48
N GLY A 339 1.96 -57.54 25.45
CA GLY A 339 3.25 -58.23 25.67
C GLY A 339 4.51 -57.84 24.87
N SER A 340 5.39 -57.14 25.59
CA SER A 340 6.76 -57.58 25.92
C SER A 340 7.93 -57.36 24.95
N GLY A 341 9.02 -56.82 25.51
CA GLY A 341 10.39 -56.86 25.00
C GLY A 341 11.05 -55.48 24.90
N SER A 342 11.49 -54.89 26.01
CA SER A 342 12.90 -54.92 26.48
C SER A 342 13.87 -54.19 25.53
N GLY A 343 14.62 -53.17 25.92
CA GLY A 343 14.91 -52.60 27.23
C GLY A 343 15.98 -51.50 27.11
N ALA A 344 16.37 -50.98 28.28
CA ALA A 344 17.54 -50.13 28.55
C ALA A 344 17.53 -48.72 27.91
N ALA A 345 17.04 -47.68 28.58
CA ALA A 345 17.62 -47.02 29.75
C ALA A 345 18.97 -46.32 29.49
N ALA A 346 18.86 -44.98 29.41
CA ALA A 346 19.47 -44.03 30.35
C ALA A 346 20.70 -43.21 29.93
N ARG A 347 20.55 -41.91 30.26
CA ARG A 347 21.53 -40.87 30.68
C ARG A 347 21.80 -39.82 29.60
N LEU A 348 21.20 -38.62 29.65
CA LEU A 348 21.41 -37.47 30.56
C LEU A 348 22.87 -37.01 30.67
N ASN A 349 23.22 -35.89 30.01
CA ASN A 349 23.61 -34.60 30.62
C ASN A 349 24.02 -33.64 29.48
N SER A 350 23.52 -32.40 29.33
CA SER A 350 23.57 -31.23 30.20
C SER A 350 25.01 -30.82 30.61
N THR A 351 25.46 -29.78 29.91
CA THR A 351 26.06 -28.53 30.44
C THR A 351 27.37 -28.55 31.24
N ALA A 352 28.29 -27.73 30.73
CA ALA A 352 29.01 -26.66 31.43
C ALA A 352 30.52 -26.85 31.70
N THR A 353 31.23 -25.80 31.27
CA THR A 353 32.39 -25.14 31.92
C THR A 353 33.73 -25.86 32.00
N GLY A 354 34.77 -25.10 31.60
CA GLY A 354 36.01 -25.02 32.37
C GLY A 354 37.29 -25.25 31.59
N ALA A 355 37.90 -24.14 31.15
CA ALA A 355 39.32 -23.79 31.29
C ALA A 355 40.44 -24.86 31.22
N GLY A 356 41.49 -24.52 30.47
CA GLY A 356 42.87 -24.69 30.96
C GLY A 356 43.84 -25.46 30.06
N ASP A 357 44.84 -24.71 29.58
CA ASP A 357 46.22 -25.08 29.27
C ASP A 357 46.58 -26.01 28.10
N GLY A 358 47.51 -25.48 27.29
CA GLY A 358 48.20 -26.09 26.16
C GLY A 358 48.88 -25.03 25.32
#